data_AF-A0A9E2F9B2-F1
#
_entry.id   AF-A0A9E2F9B2-F1
#
_cell.length_a   1.000
_cell.length_b   1.000
_cell.length_c   1.000
_cell.angle_alpha   90.00
_cell.angle_beta   90.00
_cell.angle_gamma   90.00
#
_symmetry.space_group_name_H-M   'P 1'
#
loop_
_entity.id
_entity.type
_entity.pdbx_description
1 polymer ?
#
loop_
_entity_poly.entity_id
_entity_poly.type
_entity_poly.pdbx_seq_one_letter_code
_entity_poly.pdbx_strand_id
1 'polypeptide(L)'
;MTIAKSPSPMGEGTSTLKLYTFKLSHFYGVQYVSYMDQGKSRMKSTGTSNKKLAEKSRLEIEENQQRRKNGLEPVLKIESILLCDFIDIYLEDRKRLEKAHRTITTDEYALKRLMTYTGDVALNTIDDNLIRKYRDHKLQQIKPTSLAIELRTLKAAFSWAVGKPGKKYLRRNPFKQKDLTPATKNRKIPLCFSPEEKKHFFCRDRQ
;
A
#
# COMPACT_ATOMS: atom_id res chain seq x y z
N MET A 1 3.40 -55.43 -0.80
CA MET A 1 2.40 -54.90 -1.74
C MET A 1 1.68 -53.74 -1.04
N THR A 2 2.07 -52.51 -1.37
CA THR A 2 1.63 -51.30 -0.66
C THR A 2 0.57 -50.62 -1.51
N ILE A 3 -0.67 -50.57 -0.99
CA ILE A 3 -1.81 -50.01 -1.69
C ILE A 3 -1.66 -48.48 -1.74
N ALA A 4 -1.50 -47.94 -2.95
CA ALA A 4 -1.44 -46.51 -3.21
C ALA A 4 -2.79 -45.86 -2.88
N LYS A 5 -2.76 -44.88 -1.98
CA LYS A 5 -3.89 -44.06 -1.58
C LYS A 5 -4.18 -43.07 -2.72
N SER A 6 -5.32 -43.23 -3.38
CA SER A 6 -5.79 -42.37 -4.46
C SER A 6 -5.96 -40.91 -3.96
N PRO A 7 -5.55 -39.90 -4.74
CA PRO A 7 -5.75 -38.50 -4.39
C PRO A 7 -7.24 -38.16 -4.44
N SER A 8 -7.74 -37.58 -3.35
CA SER A 8 -9.11 -37.08 -3.24
C SER A 8 -9.39 -36.01 -4.31
N PRO A 9 -10.58 -36.02 -4.94
CA PRO A 9 -10.95 -34.97 -5.89
C PRO A 9 -11.03 -33.64 -5.17
N MET A 10 -10.30 -32.64 -5.68
CA MET A 10 -10.40 -31.26 -5.23
C MET A 10 -11.85 -30.80 -5.42
N GLY A 11 -12.52 -30.54 -4.30
CA GLY A 11 -13.90 -30.08 -4.29
C GLY A 11 -14.04 -28.84 -5.16
N GLU A 12 -14.90 -28.93 -6.16
CA GLU A 12 -15.48 -27.79 -6.84
C GLU A 12 -16.19 -26.94 -5.79
N GLY A 13 -15.48 -25.93 -5.30
CA GLY A 13 -16.03 -24.89 -4.45
C GLY A 13 -17.04 -24.09 -5.24
N THR A 14 -18.26 -24.60 -5.31
CA THR A 14 -19.47 -23.85 -5.64
C THR A 14 -19.51 -22.68 -4.67
N SER A 15 -18.97 -21.55 -5.11
CA SER A 15 -18.98 -20.28 -4.39
C SER A 15 -20.38 -19.70 -4.54
N THR A 16 -21.34 -20.36 -3.90
CA THR A 16 -22.74 -19.96 -3.81
C THR A 16 -22.86 -18.73 -2.93
N LEU A 17 -23.59 -17.75 -3.47
CA LEU A 17 -24.32 -16.68 -2.79
C LEU A 17 -23.47 -15.64 -2.05
N LYS A 18 -23.09 -14.59 -2.78
CA LYS A 18 -22.70 -13.31 -2.15
C LYS A 18 -23.97 -12.57 -1.72
N LEU A 19 -24.22 -12.59 -0.42
CA LEU A 19 -25.20 -11.71 0.23
C LEU A 19 -24.77 -10.25 0.05
N TYR A 20 -25.32 -9.57 -0.96
CA TYR A 20 -25.19 -8.13 -1.09
C TYR A 20 -26.20 -7.47 -0.16
N THR A 21 -25.79 -7.21 1.08
CA THR A 21 -26.61 -6.41 2.00
C THR A 21 -26.28 -4.94 1.78
N PHE A 22 -27.29 -4.14 1.39
CA PHE A 22 -27.19 -2.70 1.49
C PHE A 22 -27.33 -2.31 2.96
N LYS A 23 -26.27 -1.75 3.55
CA LYS A 23 -26.38 -1.06 4.83
C LYS A 23 -26.44 0.44 4.55
N LEU A 24 -27.50 1.09 5.02
CA LEU A 24 -27.58 2.54 5.03
C LEU A 24 -26.82 3.05 6.26
N SER A 25 -25.84 3.91 6.05
CA SER A 25 -25.32 4.69 7.18
C SER A 25 -26.40 5.67 7.64
N HIS A 26 -26.85 5.52 8.89
CA HIS A 26 -27.84 6.42 9.49
C HIS A 26 -27.36 7.88 9.52
N PHE A 27 -26.04 8.11 9.55
CA PHE A 27 -25.47 9.45 9.67
C PHE A 27 -25.37 10.24 8.36
N TYR A 28 -25.26 9.57 7.21
CA TYR A 28 -24.94 10.25 5.94
C TYR A 28 -25.83 9.81 4.76
N GLY A 29 -26.77 8.89 4.96
CA GLY A 29 -27.62 8.36 3.88
C GLY A 29 -26.88 7.55 2.82
N VAL A 30 -25.57 7.35 2.95
CA VAL A 30 -24.73 6.63 1.99
C VAL A 30 -24.98 5.13 2.09
N GLN A 31 -25.17 4.48 0.95
CA GLN A 31 -25.33 3.04 0.86
C GLN A 31 -23.97 2.33 0.78
N TYR A 32 -23.88 1.16 1.41
CA TYR A 32 -22.68 0.33 1.38
C TYR A 32 -23.00 -1.02 0.75
N VAL A 33 -22.09 -1.50 -0.09
CA VAL A 33 -22.15 -2.84 -0.67
C VAL A 33 -21.13 -3.71 0.05
N SER A 34 -21.63 -4.72 0.76
CA SER A 34 -20.82 -5.81 1.34
C SER A 34 -20.68 -6.94 0.31
N TYR A 35 -19.46 -7.44 0.12
CA TYR A 35 -19.18 -8.56 -0.78
C TYR A 35 -17.99 -9.39 -0.30
N MET A 36 -17.98 -10.67 -0.66
CA MET A 36 -16.84 -11.55 -0.41
C MET A 36 -15.83 -11.44 -1.57
N ASP A 37 -14.56 -11.21 -1.30
CA ASP A 37 -13.49 -11.25 -2.30
C ASP A 37 -12.32 -12.10 -1.77
N GLN A 38 -11.97 -13.15 -2.49
CA GLN A 38 -10.92 -14.12 -2.08
C GLN A 38 -11.09 -14.64 -0.64
N GLY A 39 -12.31 -15.00 -0.25
CA GLY A 39 -12.63 -15.50 1.09
C GLY A 39 -12.66 -14.44 2.20
N LYS A 40 -12.47 -13.14 1.88
CA LYS A 40 -12.53 -12.03 2.85
C LYS A 40 -13.73 -11.15 2.58
N SER A 41 -14.47 -10.81 3.63
CA SER A 41 -15.54 -9.82 3.55
C SER A 41 -14.95 -8.42 3.33
N ARG A 42 -15.46 -7.71 2.31
CA ARG A 42 -15.09 -6.36 1.94
C ARG A 42 -16.35 -5.51 1.90
N MET A 43 -16.21 -4.25 2.31
CA MET A 43 -17.28 -3.27 2.23
C MET A 43 -16.78 -2.09 1.39
N LYS A 44 -17.56 -1.69 0.40
CA LYS A 44 -17.28 -0.51 -0.44
C LYS A 44 -18.45 0.45 -0.34
N SER A 45 -18.15 1.71 -0.06
CA SER A 45 -19.12 2.80 -0.10
C SER A 45 -19.53 3.05 -1.55
N THR A 46 -20.83 3.21 -1.80
CA THR A 46 -21.34 3.65 -3.12
C THR A 46 -21.23 5.17 -3.28
N GLY A 47 -20.95 5.91 -2.20
CA GLY A 47 -20.85 7.37 -2.21
C GLY A 47 -22.17 8.08 -2.51
N THR A 48 -23.30 7.37 -2.52
CA THR A 48 -24.61 7.91 -2.90
C THR A 48 -25.71 7.34 -2.03
N SER A 49 -26.74 8.15 -1.80
CA SER A 49 -28.00 7.74 -1.15
C SER A 49 -29.04 7.23 -2.15
N ASN A 50 -28.87 7.51 -3.45
CA ASN A 50 -29.82 7.13 -4.48
C ASN A 50 -29.71 5.63 -4.81
N LYS A 51 -30.82 4.91 -4.61
CA LYS A 51 -30.93 3.46 -4.84
C LYS A 51 -30.48 3.03 -6.25
N LYS A 52 -30.84 3.80 -7.29
CA LYS A 52 -30.47 3.46 -8.68
C LYS A 52 -28.95 3.54 -8.91
N LEU A 53 -28.30 4.56 -8.36
CA LEU A 53 -26.85 4.74 -8.47
C LEU A 53 -26.09 3.70 -7.63
N ALA A 54 -26.63 3.35 -6.47
CA ALA A 54 -26.08 2.29 -5.62
C ALA A 54 -26.17 0.91 -6.29
N GLU A 55 -27.27 0.62 -6.98
CA GLU A 55 -27.44 -0.61 -7.76
C GLU A 55 -26.47 -0.69 -8.95
N LYS A 56 -26.27 0.42 -9.67
CA LYS A 56 -25.23 0.51 -10.71
C LYS A 56 -23.83 0.21 -10.16
N SER A 57 -23.51 0.76 -9.00
CA SER A 57 -22.22 0.51 -8.31
C SER A 57 -22.07 -0.97 -7.89
N ARG A 58 -23.17 -1.62 -7.47
CA ARG A 58 -23.19 -3.05 -7.15
C ARG A 58 -22.90 -3.89 -8.39
N LEU A 59 -23.57 -3.61 -9.51
CA LEU A 59 -23.37 -4.29 -10.79
C LEU A 59 -21.92 -4.15 -11.28
N GLU A 60 -21.33 -2.96 -11.17
CA GLU A 60 -19.93 -2.74 -11.55
C GLU A 60 -18.95 -3.57 -10.70
N ILE A 61 -19.22 -3.71 -9.39
CA ILE A 61 -18.42 -4.56 -8.50
C ILE A 61 -18.56 -6.04 -8.88
N GLU A 62 -19.77 -6.47 -9.22
CA GLU A 62 -20.06 -7.84 -9.65
C GLU A 62 -19.41 -8.17 -10.99
N GLU A 63 -19.53 -7.28 -11.98
CA GLU A 63 -18.89 -7.43 -13.27
C GLU A 63 -17.36 -7.50 -13.13
N ASN A 64 -16.77 -6.64 -12.31
CA ASN A 64 -15.33 -6.69 -12.04
C ASN A 64 -14.89 -8.00 -11.38
N GLN A 65 -15.72 -8.58 -10.50
CA GLN A 65 -15.43 -9.89 -9.90
C GLN A 65 -15.58 -11.03 -10.91
N GLN A 66 -16.58 -10.98 -11.79
CA GLN A 66 -16.75 -11.95 -12.85
C GLN A 66 -15.60 -11.87 -13.85
N ARG A 67 -15.21 -10.66 -14.28
CA ARG A 67 -14.02 -10.42 -15.13
C ARG A 67 -12.77 -11.01 -14.48
N ARG A 68 -12.56 -10.79 -13.18
CA ARG A 68 -11.45 -11.41 -12.42
C ARG A 68 -11.52 -12.93 -12.39
N LYS A 69 -12.70 -13.51 -12.13
CA LYS A 69 -12.91 -14.97 -12.14
C LYS A 69 -12.63 -15.58 -13.51
N ASN A 70 -13.01 -14.87 -14.57
CA ASN A 70 -12.86 -15.31 -15.96
C ASN A 70 -11.45 -15.00 -16.52
N GLY A 71 -10.53 -14.47 -15.70
CA GLY A 71 -9.19 -14.08 -16.16
C GLY A 71 -9.16 -12.87 -17.10
N LEU A 72 -10.29 -12.20 -17.30
CA LEU A 72 -10.47 -11.01 -18.14
C LEU A 72 -10.17 -9.72 -17.35
N GLU A 73 -9.12 -9.71 -16.51
CA GLU A 73 -8.68 -8.44 -15.93
C GLU A 73 -8.27 -7.51 -17.10
N PRO A 74 -8.77 -6.26 -17.15
CA PRO A 74 -8.24 -5.31 -18.11
C PRO A 74 -6.74 -5.22 -17.85
N VAL A 75 -5.94 -5.65 -18.82
CA VAL A 75 -4.49 -5.55 -18.74
C VAL A 75 -4.18 -4.07 -18.68
N LEU A 76 -4.04 -3.55 -17.46
CA LEU A 76 -3.58 -2.20 -17.24
C LEU A 76 -2.22 -2.13 -17.89
N LYS A 77 -2.15 -1.43 -19.02
CA LYS A 77 -0.90 -1.19 -19.74
C LYS A 77 -0.01 -0.42 -18.77
N ILE A 78 0.98 -1.11 -18.20
CA ILE A 78 1.99 -0.48 -17.38
C ILE A 78 2.98 0.15 -18.35
N GLU A 79 3.19 1.46 -18.21
CA GLU A 79 4.32 2.09 -18.89
C GLU A 79 5.59 1.74 -18.11
N SER A 80 6.51 1.02 -18.77
CA SER A 80 7.86 0.83 -18.22
C SER A 80 8.60 2.16 -18.32
N ILE A 81 9.17 2.59 -17.19
CA ILE A 81 9.93 3.84 -17.06
C ILE A 81 11.16 3.56 -16.23
N LEU A 82 12.28 4.22 -16.53
CA LEU A 82 13.49 4.13 -15.74
C LEU A 82 13.35 4.87 -14.41
N LEU A 83 14.21 4.55 -13.45
CA LEU A 83 14.16 5.15 -12.12
C LEU A 83 14.53 6.63 -12.20
N CYS A 84 15.49 7.03 -13.05
CA CYS A 84 15.85 8.43 -13.25
C CYS A 84 14.66 9.27 -13.75
N ASP A 85 14.01 8.84 -14.83
CA ASP A 85 12.85 9.53 -15.41
C ASP A 85 11.70 9.60 -14.42
N PHE A 86 11.48 8.53 -13.64
CA PHE A 86 10.47 8.52 -12.59
C PHE A 86 10.75 9.59 -11.52
N ILE A 87 12.02 9.77 -11.11
CA ILE A 87 12.40 10.77 -10.12
C ILE A 87 12.06 12.17 -10.64
N ASP A 88 12.43 12.49 -11.87
CA ASP A 88 12.19 13.82 -12.44
C ASP A 88 10.69 14.10 -12.55
N ILE A 89 9.92 13.17 -13.12
CA ILE A 89 8.47 13.28 -13.26
C ILE A 89 7.77 13.39 -11.89
N TYR A 90 8.25 12.65 -10.89
CA TYR A 90 7.69 12.70 -9.54
C TYR A 90 7.98 14.05 -8.87
N LEU A 91 9.22 14.54 -8.93
CA LEU A 91 9.60 15.79 -8.30
C LEU A 91 8.93 17.00 -8.98
N GLU A 92 8.77 16.97 -10.31
CA GLU A 92 8.00 17.98 -11.05
C GLU A 92 6.54 18.02 -10.59
N ASP A 93 5.89 16.86 -10.44
CA ASP A 93 4.51 16.79 -9.92
C ASP A 93 4.42 17.37 -8.51
N ARG A 94 5.39 17.07 -7.65
CA ARG A 94 5.44 17.60 -6.27
C ARG A 94 5.63 19.12 -6.23
N LYS A 95 6.44 19.67 -7.14
CA LYS A 95 6.60 21.12 -7.34
C LYS A 95 5.29 21.76 -7.80
N ARG A 96 4.61 21.16 -8.78
CA ARG A 96 3.31 21.64 -9.28
C ARG A 96 2.22 21.62 -8.21
N LEU A 97 2.27 20.66 -7.28
CA LEU A 97 1.38 20.57 -6.12
C LEU A 97 1.82 21.48 -4.95
N GLU A 98 2.75 22.40 -5.17
CA GLU A 98 3.26 23.39 -4.20
C GLU A 98 3.68 22.75 -2.87
N LYS A 99 4.29 21.55 -2.93
CA LYS A 99 4.85 20.93 -1.73
C LYS A 99 6.00 21.76 -1.19
N ALA A 100 6.07 21.87 0.13
CA ALA A 100 7.15 22.60 0.80
C ALA A 100 8.52 22.13 0.29
N HIS A 101 9.43 23.07 0.05
CA HIS A 101 10.75 22.80 -0.52
C HIS A 101 11.50 21.69 0.23
N ARG A 102 11.45 21.70 1.57
CA ARG A 102 12.05 20.66 2.43
C ARG A 102 11.51 19.26 2.15
N THR A 103 10.23 19.14 1.77
CA THR A 103 9.63 17.86 1.42
C THR A 103 10.21 17.36 0.09
N ILE A 104 10.31 18.25 -0.90
CA ILE A 104 10.86 17.93 -2.23
C ILE A 104 12.33 17.48 -2.10
N THR A 105 13.15 18.19 -1.31
CA THR A 105 14.54 17.80 -1.10
C THR A 105 14.68 16.48 -0.34
N THR A 106 13.78 16.20 0.61
CA THR A 106 13.74 14.91 1.32
C THR A 106 13.36 13.77 0.37
N ASP A 107 12.36 14.01 -0.49
CA ASP A 107 11.90 13.08 -1.52
C ASP A 107 13.03 12.75 -2.52
N GLU A 108 13.67 13.79 -3.06
CA GLU A 108 14.80 13.68 -3.98
C GLU A 108 15.98 12.92 -3.36
N TYR A 109 16.36 13.26 -2.13
CA TYR A 109 17.46 12.60 -1.42
C TYR A 109 17.22 11.11 -1.22
N ALA A 110 16.00 10.73 -0.80
CA ALA A 110 15.65 9.33 -0.60
C ALA A 110 15.67 8.54 -1.93
N LEU A 111 15.09 9.12 -2.98
CA LEU A 111 15.04 8.48 -4.30
C LEU A 111 16.42 8.34 -4.95
N LYS A 112 17.26 9.39 -4.87
CA LYS A 112 18.64 9.33 -5.38
C LYS A 112 19.45 8.25 -4.67
N ARG A 113 19.30 8.07 -3.36
CA ARG A 113 20.01 7.00 -2.62
C ARG A 113 19.55 5.60 -2.99
N LEU A 114 18.26 5.43 -3.31
CA LEU A 114 17.76 4.18 -3.88
C LEU A 114 18.42 3.93 -5.24
N MET A 115 18.43 4.93 -6.12
CA MET A 115 19.05 4.85 -7.44
C MET A 115 20.55 4.58 -7.37
N THR A 116 21.29 5.17 -6.41
CA THR A 116 22.71 4.86 -6.19
C THR A 116 22.93 3.39 -5.83
N TYR A 117 21.98 2.76 -5.13
CA TYR A 117 22.09 1.36 -4.75
C TYR A 117 21.68 0.41 -5.88
N THR A 118 20.59 0.72 -6.59
CA THR A 118 20.05 -0.16 -7.64
C THR A 118 20.66 0.08 -9.01
N GLY A 119 21.28 1.24 -9.22
CA GLY A 119 21.49 1.79 -10.55
C GLY A 119 20.20 2.38 -11.13
N ASP A 120 20.28 2.81 -12.38
CA ASP A 120 19.12 3.26 -13.15
C ASP A 120 18.41 2.06 -13.79
N VAL A 121 17.48 1.49 -13.05
CA VAL A 121 16.72 0.30 -13.44
C VAL A 121 15.29 0.67 -13.77
N ALA A 122 14.60 -0.16 -14.55
CA ALA A 122 13.19 0.02 -14.80
C ALA A 122 12.38 -0.10 -13.49
N LEU A 123 11.41 0.78 -13.30
CA LEU A 123 10.66 0.89 -12.03
C LEU A 123 9.95 -0.43 -11.66
N ASN A 124 9.55 -1.21 -12.66
CA ASN A 124 8.88 -2.50 -12.49
C ASN A 124 9.80 -3.65 -12.03
N THR A 125 11.12 -3.49 -12.10
CA THR A 125 12.09 -4.50 -11.60
C THR A 125 12.38 -4.34 -10.10
N ILE A 126 11.94 -3.22 -9.49
CA ILE A 126 12.08 -2.98 -8.06
C ILE A 126 11.01 -3.79 -7.32
N ASP A 127 11.41 -4.98 -6.87
CA ASP A 127 10.54 -5.92 -6.17
C ASP A 127 10.71 -5.87 -4.64
N ASP A 128 9.89 -6.68 -3.98
CA ASP A 128 9.88 -6.83 -2.53
C ASP A 128 11.23 -7.35 -1.96
N ASN A 129 12.02 -8.10 -2.75
CA ASN A 129 13.29 -8.69 -2.34
C ASN A 129 14.42 -7.65 -2.41
N LEU A 130 14.51 -6.91 -3.52
CA LEU A 130 15.46 -5.83 -3.72
C LEU A 130 15.33 -4.77 -2.62
N ILE A 131 14.10 -4.43 -2.23
CA ILE A 131 13.85 -3.47 -1.16
C ILE A 131 14.30 -3.98 0.21
N ARG A 132 14.17 -5.28 0.49
CA ARG A 132 14.71 -5.87 1.73
C ARG A 132 16.23 -5.78 1.75
N LYS A 133 16.89 -6.12 0.64
CA LYS A 133 18.35 -5.96 0.51
C LYS A 133 18.78 -4.51 0.68
N TYR A 134 18.05 -3.56 0.08
CA TYR A 134 18.28 -2.12 0.25
C TYR A 134 18.17 -1.70 1.73
N ARG A 135 17.09 -2.11 2.41
CA ARG A 135 16.87 -1.85 3.84
C ARG A 135 18.04 -2.37 4.67
N ASP A 136 18.43 -3.63 4.47
CA ASP A 136 19.44 -4.29 5.29
C ASP A 136 20.81 -3.64 5.08
N HIS A 137 21.15 -3.31 3.83
CA HIS A 137 22.35 -2.54 3.50
C HIS A 137 22.35 -1.16 4.17
N LYS A 138 21.24 -0.43 4.13
CA LYS A 138 21.15 0.90 4.78
C LYS A 138 21.16 0.81 6.31
N LEU A 139 20.61 -0.23 6.90
CA LEU A 139 20.59 -0.41 8.35
C LEU A 139 22.01 -0.56 8.93
N GLN A 140 22.97 -1.02 8.13
CA GLN A 140 24.39 -1.06 8.49
C GLN A 140 25.06 0.32 8.46
N GLN A 141 24.48 1.29 7.75
CA GLN A 141 25.09 2.61 7.49
C GLN A 141 24.46 3.74 8.29
N ILE A 142 23.15 3.67 8.56
CA ILE A 142 22.39 4.76 9.18
C ILE A 142 21.52 4.27 10.33
N LYS A 143 21.16 5.20 11.22
CA LYS A 143 20.30 4.91 12.37
C LYS A 143 18.92 4.41 11.90
N PRO A 144 18.29 3.47 12.63
CA PRO A 144 16.95 2.94 12.31
C PRO A 144 15.89 4.03 12.07
N THR A 145 15.90 5.10 12.86
CA THR A 145 14.97 6.22 12.71
C THR A 145 15.14 6.95 11.38
N SER A 146 16.39 7.20 10.95
CA SER A 146 16.68 7.84 9.67
C SER A 146 16.24 6.96 8.51
N LEU A 147 16.51 5.65 8.58
CA LEU A 147 16.04 4.69 7.59
C LEU A 147 14.51 4.61 7.54
N ALA A 148 13.83 4.66 8.69
CA ALA A 148 12.37 4.66 8.73
C ALA A 148 11.75 5.88 8.04
N ILE A 149 12.37 7.06 8.17
CA ILE A 149 11.95 8.27 7.46
C ILE A 149 12.13 8.08 5.96
N GLU A 150 13.30 7.61 5.53
CA GLU A 150 13.62 7.36 4.13
C GLU A 150 12.68 6.35 3.47
N LEU A 151 12.43 5.21 4.11
CA LEU A 151 11.50 4.18 3.61
C LEU A 151 10.05 4.69 3.53
N ARG A 152 9.64 5.58 4.45
CA ARG A 152 8.31 6.22 4.39
C ARG A 152 8.20 7.15 3.18
N THR A 153 9.25 7.90 2.90
CA THR A 153 9.36 8.76 1.72
C THR A 153 9.28 7.95 0.43
N LEU A 154 10.09 6.88 0.31
CA LEU A 154 10.03 5.97 -0.83
C LEU A 154 8.65 5.33 -0.98
N LYS A 155 8.03 4.91 0.13
CA LYS A 155 6.67 4.38 0.12
C LYS A 155 5.65 5.39 -0.42
N ALA A 156 5.78 6.67 -0.10
CA ALA A 156 4.90 7.71 -0.62
C ALA A 156 5.08 7.89 -2.14
N ALA A 157 6.33 7.98 -2.61
CA ALA A 157 6.65 8.11 -4.04
C ALA A 157 6.12 6.93 -4.86
N PHE A 158 6.36 5.69 -4.41
CA PHE A 158 5.87 4.49 -5.10
C PHE A 158 4.35 4.31 -4.98
N SER A 159 3.71 4.84 -3.92
CA SER A 159 2.25 4.86 -3.84
C SER A 159 1.65 5.82 -4.87
N TRP A 160 2.30 6.95 -5.09
CA TRP A 160 1.93 7.88 -6.16
C TRP A 160 2.09 7.24 -7.54
N ALA A 161 3.18 6.51 -7.78
CA ALA A 161 3.41 5.81 -9.06
C ALA A 161 2.33 4.77 -9.40
N VAL A 162 1.76 4.12 -8.37
CA VAL A 162 0.63 3.18 -8.51
C VAL A 162 -0.70 3.90 -8.70
N GLY A 163 -0.88 5.05 -8.03
CA GLY A 163 -2.13 5.80 -7.97
C GLY A 163 -2.30 6.89 -9.01
N LYS A 164 -1.27 7.20 -9.81
CA LYS A 164 -1.30 8.31 -10.76
C LYS A 164 -2.43 8.12 -11.78
N PRO A 165 -3.33 9.12 -11.95
CA PRO A 165 -4.37 9.06 -12.96
C PRO A 165 -3.78 9.17 -14.38
N GLY A 166 -4.39 8.48 -15.34
CA GLY A 166 -3.94 8.46 -16.75
C GLY A 166 -2.83 7.45 -17.02
N LYS A 167 -1.68 7.56 -16.34
CA LYS A 167 -0.51 6.69 -16.54
C LYS A 167 -0.21 5.87 -15.30
N LYS A 168 -0.19 4.55 -15.45
CA LYS A 168 0.23 3.64 -14.37
C LYS A 168 1.64 3.14 -14.62
N TYR A 169 2.57 3.52 -13.75
CA TYR A 169 3.96 3.04 -13.81
C TYR A 169 4.16 1.74 -13.02
N LEU A 170 3.29 1.46 -12.05
CA LEU A 170 3.36 0.26 -11.22
C LEU A 170 1.98 -0.33 -10.96
N ARG A 171 1.90 -1.66 -10.88
CA ARG A 171 0.71 -2.39 -10.42
C ARG A 171 0.55 -2.34 -8.91
N ARG A 172 1.66 -2.49 -8.18
CA ARG A 172 1.68 -2.58 -6.72
C ARG A 172 2.89 -1.81 -6.19
N ASN A 173 2.71 -1.22 -5.01
CA ASN A 173 3.81 -0.58 -4.28
C ASN A 173 4.60 -1.64 -3.49
N PRO A 174 5.88 -1.85 -3.81
CA PRO A 174 6.72 -2.83 -3.13
C PRO A 174 7.15 -2.39 -1.71
N PHE A 175 7.08 -1.10 -1.38
CA PHE A 175 7.34 -0.56 -0.03
C PHE A 175 6.15 -0.68 0.94
N LYS A 176 5.01 -1.28 0.53
CA LYS A 176 3.80 -1.37 1.38
C LYS A 176 3.86 -2.50 2.43
N GLN A 177 4.95 -3.25 2.49
CA GLN A 177 5.14 -4.36 3.45
C GLN A 177 5.11 -3.89 4.91
N LYS A 178 4.59 -4.74 5.81
CA LYS A 178 4.48 -4.43 7.25
C LYS A 178 5.85 -4.43 7.96
N ASP A 179 6.76 -5.30 7.55
CA ASP A 179 8.02 -5.55 8.27
C ASP A 179 9.22 -4.76 7.71
N LEU A 180 8.93 -3.73 6.91
CA LEU A 180 9.99 -2.97 6.26
C LEU A 180 10.58 -1.89 7.17
N THR A 181 9.77 -1.32 8.06
CA THR A 181 10.23 -0.24 8.95
C THR A 181 10.91 -0.86 10.17
N PRO A 182 12.18 -0.51 10.46
CA PRO A 182 12.86 -1.06 11.63
C PRO A 182 12.18 -0.57 12.92
N ALA A 183 12.00 -1.47 13.88
CA ALA A 183 11.42 -1.12 15.17
C ALA A 183 12.39 -0.22 15.96
N THR A 184 11.90 0.93 16.43
CA THR A 184 12.64 1.78 17.37
C THR A 184 12.47 1.22 18.78
N LYS A 185 13.48 0.49 19.27
CA LYS A 185 13.44 -0.14 20.61
C LYS A 185 13.44 0.89 21.75
N ASN A 186 14.07 2.04 21.55
CA ASN A 186 14.23 3.05 22.60
C ASN A 186 13.56 4.37 22.20
N ARG A 187 12.39 4.67 22.77
CA ARG A 187 11.83 6.01 22.74
C ARG A 187 12.67 6.89 23.67
N LYS A 188 13.48 7.79 23.12
CA LYS A 188 14.20 8.78 23.94
C LYS A 188 13.18 9.72 24.57
N ILE A 189 13.15 9.73 25.90
CA ILE A 189 12.36 10.69 26.67
C ILE A 189 12.96 12.08 26.42
N PRO A 190 12.16 13.08 26.03
CA PRO A 190 12.67 14.44 25.82
C PRO A 190 13.35 14.98 27.10
N LEU A 191 14.46 15.70 26.93
CA LEU A 191 15.22 16.25 28.05
C LEU A 191 14.49 17.38 28.78
N CYS A 192 13.51 18.02 28.13
CA CYS A 192 12.74 19.13 28.66
C CYS A 192 11.79 18.76 29.80
N PHE A 193 11.62 17.46 30.11
CA PHE A 193 10.79 17.04 31.23
C PHE A 193 11.59 16.95 32.54
N SER A 194 11.03 17.51 33.60
CA SER A 194 11.51 17.30 34.97
C SER A 194 11.40 15.81 35.36
N PRO A 195 12.16 15.31 36.35
CA PRO A 195 12.02 13.93 36.82
C PRO A 195 10.59 13.55 37.21
N GLU A 196 9.84 14.50 37.79
CA GLU A 196 8.43 14.31 38.17
C GLU A 196 7.51 14.19 36.96
N GLU A 197 7.67 15.08 35.96
CA GLU A 197 6.92 15.00 34.71
C GLU A 197 7.25 13.72 33.95
N LYS A 198 8.52 13.29 33.97
CA LYS A 198 8.93 12.01 33.36
C LYS A 198 8.17 10.84 33.99
N LYS A 199 8.04 10.83 35.33
CA LYS A 199 7.28 9.82 36.05
C LYS A 199 5.78 9.89 35.72
N HIS A 200 5.22 11.09 35.65
CA HIS A 200 3.81 11.30 35.33
C HIS A 200 3.44 10.84 33.92
N PHE A 201 4.22 11.21 32.91
CA PHE A 201 3.92 10.94 31.50
C PHE A 201 4.41 9.58 31.00
N PHE A 202 5.50 9.06 31.54
CA PHE A 202 6.16 7.85 31.01
C PHE A 202 6.21 6.66 31.98
N CYS A 203 5.92 6.84 33.27
CA CYS A 203 5.86 5.74 34.26
C CYS A 203 4.44 5.35 34.69
N ARG A 204 3.37 5.78 33.98
CA ARG A 204 2.07 5.12 34.17
C ARG A 204 2.20 3.70 33.64
N ASP A 205 2.36 2.76 34.57
CA ASP A 205 2.21 1.33 34.34
C ASP A 205 0.92 1.14 33.53
N ARG A 206 1.05 0.56 32.33
CA ARG A 206 -0.10 0.14 31.55
C ARG A 206 -0.72 -1.04 32.31
N GLN A 207 -1.69 -0.76 33.17
CA GLN A 207 -2.70 -1.75 33.54
C GLN A 207 -3.50 -2.15 32.31
#